data_AF-A0A4Z0YJ67-F1
#
_entry.id   AF-A0A4Z0YJ67-F1
#
_cell.length_a   1.000
_cell.length_b   1.000
_cell.length_c   1.000
_cell.angle_alpha   90.00
_cell.angle_beta   90.00
_cell.angle_gamma   90.00
#
_symmetry.space_group_name_H-M   'P 1'
#
loop_
_entity.id
_entity.type
_entity.pdbx_description
1 polymer ?
#
loop_
_entity_poly.entity_id
_entity_poly.type
_entity_poly.pdbx_seq_one_letter_code
_entity_poly.pdbx_strand_id
1 'polypeptide(L)'
;MRLFAIGIAFLPLLHLSLGQPRHHHGGFRHRANRAFIEKRDKITITDTSFTEPTEFPEVVVYVDQYGNPIRTATETVVYIPKETPSPEASTSAPPPPPDSVSSVATPTPVASLPPPPPTAESAPEPSSKQLLSSVAPAATSASALPSDSPEPDTSSSASDLHGVTYSPYKGDGNCKTADEVDRDFSLFSKNFGVIRLYGVDCDQVSTVSKAAKKYGNKLFLGIYDIDNVSPAVATMAADLENDWSMIDTVSVGNELVNNGRATVGQSLAALNTARSSLRAAGYQGPVVVVDTFVAVLSHPELCDQSDYCAVNVHPFFDPNTGAPDAGTFVDSIMQNIRSKLSDPTKRVVVTETGWPWQGQPNGAAIPGLDHQSTAISSIKGTFSSNAADVFLFTAFNDLWKKAEAGTFMAEQFWGMGGRYSPSDQ
;
A
#
# COMPACT_ATOMS: atom_id res chain seq x y z
N MET A 1 47.83 -24.50 27.69
CA MET A 1 48.25 -25.73 26.99
C MET A 1 47.93 -26.94 27.87
N ARG A 2 46.83 -27.63 27.57
CA ARG A 2 46.57 -29.06 27.90
C ARG A 2 45.29 -29.47 27.17
N LEU A 3 45.49 -30.17 26.05
CA LEU A 3 44.47 -30.86 25.26
C LEU A 3 43.92 -32.05 26.05
N PHE A 4 42.63 -32.34 25.90
CA PHE A 4 42.13 -33.70 25.98
C PHE A 4 41.39 -34.02 24.68
N ALA A 5 41.98 -34.95 23.92
CA ALA A 5 41.38 -35.62 22.78
C ALA A 5 41.06 -37.05 23.22
N ILE A 6 39.84 -37.52 22.96
CA ILE A 6 39.51 -38.95 22.95
C ILE A 6 38.67 -39.17 21.70
N GLY A 7 39.12 -40.10 20.87
CA GLY A 7 38.44 -40.52 19.65
C GLY A 7 38.00 -41.98 19.70
N ILE A 8 37.08 -42.25 18.78
CA ILE A 8 36.85 -43.49 18.02
C ILE A 8 36.14 -44.66 18.72
N ALA A 9 34.96 -45.01 18.20
CA ALA A 9 34.66 -46.37 17.70
C ALA A 9 33.42 -46.39 16.78
N PHE A 10 33.65 -46.82 15.54
CA PHE A 10 32.67 -47.27 14.54
C PHE A 10 32.40 -48.77 14.75
N LEU A 11 31.16 -49.26 14.54
CA LEU A 11 30.82 -50.36 13.61
C LEU A 11 29.29 -50.63 13.61
N PRO A 12 28.73 -51.14 12.47
CA PRO A 12 27.30 -51.11 12.12
C PRO A 12 26.63 -52.49 12.22
N LEU A 13 25.29 -52.56 12.12
CA LEU A 13 24.55 -53.77 11.71
C LEU A 13 23.15 -53.44 11.16
N LEU A 14 22.81 -54.08 10.03
CA LEU A 14 21.56 -54.05 9.28
C LEU A 14 20.37 -54.67 10.05
N HIS A 15 19.13 -54.27 9.72
CA HIS A 15 18.13 -55.13 9.03
C HIS A 15 16.78 -54.41 8.78
N LEU A 16 16.15 -54.75 7.65
CA LEU A 16 14.83 -54.32 7.17
C LEU A 16 13.65 -54.99 7.92
N SER A 17 12.51 -54.30 8.04
CA SER A 17 11.18 -54.89 7.73
C SER A 17 10.08 -53.83 7.57
N LEU A 18 9.21 -54.05 6.58
CA LEU A 18 7.98 -53.33 6.26
C LEU A 18 6.89 -53.45 7.34
N GLY A 19 6.05 -52.42 7.47
CA GLY A 19 4.77 -52.49 8.17
C GLY A 19 4.11 -51.11 8.41
N GLN A 20 3.10 -50.77 7.60
CA GLN A 20 2.02 -49.83 7.97
C GLN A 20 0.83 -50.69 8.45
N PRO A 21 0.02 -50.28 9.45
CA PRO A 21 -0.92 -49.16 9.26
C PRO A 21 -1.27 -48.27 10.48
N ARG A 22 -1.70 -47.05 10.13
CA ARG A 22 -2.71 -46.14 10.76
C ARG A 22 -2.62 -45.65 12.24
N HIS A 23 -2.72 -44.32 12.31
CA HIS A 23 -3.33 -43.40 13.28
C HIS A 23 -2.52 -42.74 14.43
N HIS A 24 -2.45 -41.40 14.26
CA HIS A 24 -2.51 -40.26 15.18
C HIS A 24 -1.38 -39.90 16.17
N HIS A 25 -0.97 -38.63 15.98
CA HIS A 25 -0.39 -37.62 16.87
C HIS A 25 0.99 -37.81 17.50
N GLY A 26 1.89 -36.85 17.19
CA GLY A 26 2.94 -36.41 18.10
C GLY A 26 4.24 -36.00 17.44
N GLY A 27 4.51 -34.68 17.41
CA GLY A 27 5.82 -34.12 17.76
C GLY A 27 7.02 -34.30 16.82
N PHE A 28 7.50 -33.15 16.31
CA PHE A 28 8.91 -32.77 16.08
C PHE A 28 9.89 -33.80 15.48
N ARG A 29 10.40 -33.49 14.27
CA ARG A 29 11.85 -33.28 14.06
C ARG A 29 12.19 -32.80 12.64
N HIS A 30 13.14 -31.88 12.64
CA HIS A 30 13.85 -31.26 11.52
C HIS A 30 14.27 -32.19 10.39
N ARG A 31 14.21 -31.68 9.16
CA ARG A 31 15.31 -31.91 8.21
C ARG A 31 15.52 -30.69 7.32
N ALA A 32 16.78 -30.25 7.33
CA ALA A 32 17.31 -29.09 6.67
C ALA A 32 17.12 -29.12 5.15
N ASN A 33 16.85 -27.95 4.57
CA ASN A 33 17.39 -27.59 3.28
C ASN A 33 18.13 -26.25 3.40
N ARG A 34 19.40 -26.31 3.02
CA ARG A 34 20.34 -25.20 2.87
C ARG A 34 19.71 -24.11 2.01
N ALA A 35 19.47 -22.93 2.56
CA ALA A 35 19.26 -21.73 1.78
C ALA A 35 20.62 -21.11 1.47
N PHE A 36 20.96 -21.04 0.19
CA PHE A 36 21.87 -20.02 -0.32
C PHE A 36 21.21 -18.67 0.00
N ILE A 37 21.88 -17.86 0.82
CA ILE A 37 21.52 -16.45 1.01
C ILE A 37 22.66 -15.65 0.39
N GLU A 38 22.35 -14.88 -0.65
CA GLU A 38 23.23 -13.82 -1.14
C GLU A 38 23.30 -12.68 -0.12
N LYS A 39 24.52 -12.15 0.03
CA LYS A 39 24.95 -11.13 0.98
C LYS A 39 24.14 -9.83 0.89
N ARG A 40 23.83 -9.24 2.04
CA ARG A 40 23.73 -7.78 2.17
C ARG A 40 24.95 -7.26 2.93
N ASP A 41 25.45 -6.13 2.45
CA ASP A 41 26.79 -5.63 2.67
C ASP A 41 26.97 -4.86 3.99
N LYS A 42 28.04 -5.24 4.70
CA LYS A 42 28.86 -4.52 5.70
C LYS A 42 28.15 -3.87 6.89
N ILE A 43 28.45 -4.40 8.09
CA ILE A 43 28.10 -3.82 9.39
C ILE A 43 29.22 -2.85 9.79
N THR A 44 28.89 -1.60 10.11
CA THR A 44 29.88 -0.59 10.53
C THR A 44 29.81 -0.36 12.04
N ILE A 45 30.96 -0.43 12.73
CA ILE A 45 31.10 -0.19 14.17
C ILE A 45 32.13 0.91 14.39
N THR A 46 31.84 1.88 15.26
CA THR A 46 32.80 2.92 15.64
C THR A 46 33.65 2.44 16.81
N ASP A 47 34.96 2.29 16.60
CA ASP A 47 35.91 1.91 17.65
C ASP A 47 37.17 2.79 17.56
N THR A 48 37.47 3.47 18.65
CA THR A 48 38.56 4.44 18.78
C THR A 48 39.94 3.82 18.93
N SER A 49 40.03 2.48 19.03
CA SER A 49 41.32 1.76 19.06
C SER A 49 41.93 1.56 17.67
N PHE A 50 41.14 1.72 16.60
CA PHE A 50 41.62 1.71 15.22
C PHE A 50 41.92 3.13 14.75
N THR A 51 43.04 3.30 14.03
CA THR A 51 43.49 4.59 13.50
C THR A 51 43.15 4.79 12.02
N GLU A 52 42.73 3.73 11.34
CA GLU A 52 42.27 3.71 9.95
C GLU A 52 41.09 2.72 9.83
N PRO A 53 40.18 2.89 8.85
CA PRO A 53 39.10 1.93 8.61
C PRO A 53 39.62 0.50 8.42
N THR A 54 39.20 -0.42 9.30
CA THR A 54 39.72 -1.80 9.31
C THR A 54 38.59 -2.83 9.30
N GLU A 55 38.70 -3.86 8.46
CA GLU A 55 37.67 -4.91 8.32
C GLU A 55 38.09 -6.23 8.97
N PHE A 56 37.22 -6.83 9.79
CA PHE A 56 37.43 -8.16 10.37
C PHE A 56 36.16 -9.02 10.32
N PRO A 57 36.31 -10.36 10.19
CA PRO A 57 35.19 -11.28 10.39
C PRO A 57 34.88 -11.42 11.89
N GLU A 58 33.66 -11.12 12.29
CA GLU A 58 33.22 -11.17 13.68
C GLU A 58 31.91 -11.95 13.83
N VAL A 59 31.73 -12.61 14.98
CA VAL A 59 30.49 -13.30 15.32
C VAL A 59 29.48 -12.27 15.84
N VAL A 60 28.48 -11.95 15.01
CA VAL A 60 27.38 -11.04 15.31
C VAL A 60 26.19 -11.84 15.84
N VAL A 61 25.70 -11.45 17.02
CA VAL A 61 24.47 -11.99 17.61
C VAL A 61 23.37 -10.97 17.42
N TYR A 62 22.39 -11.31 16.59
CA TYR A 62 21.17 -10.55 16.43
C TYR A 62 20.22 -10.88 17.57
N VAL A 63 19.72 -9.83 18.22
CA VAL A 63 18.77 -9.93 19.34
C VAL A 63 17.43 -9.32 18.96
N ASP A 64 16.36 -9.76 19.62
CA ASP A 64 15.05 -9.11 19.56
C ASP A 64 15.02 -7.82 20.38
N GLN A 65 13.88 -7.12 20.35
CA GLN A 65 13.62 -5.90 21.11
C GLN A 65 13.70 -6.05 22.66
N TYR A 66 13.76 -7.28 23.16
CA TYR A 66 13.88 -7.60 24.58
C TYR A 66 15.30 -8.08 24.94
N GLY A 67 16.23 -8.05 23.98
CA GLY A 67 17.62 -8.48 24.15
C GLY A 67 17.83 -9.99 24.05
N ASN A 68 16.84 -10.77 23.61
CA ASN A 68 16.99 -12.22 23.44
C ASN A 68 17.63 -12.55 22.09
N PRO A 69 18.62 -13.47 22.04
CA PRO A 69 19.29 -13.84 20.80
C PRO A 69 18.33 -14.59 19.86
N ILE A 70 18.15 -14.05 18.66
CA ILE A 70 17.32 -14.65 17.59
C ILE A 70 18.18 -15.31 16.51
N ARG A 71 19.42 -14.86 16.30
CA ARG A 71 20.35 -15.45 15.31
C ARG A 71 21.80 -15.11 15.65
N THR A 72 22.72 -16.01 15.33
CA THR A 72 24.17 -15.75 15.37
C THR A 72 24.75 -16.01 13.99
N ALA A 73 25.58 -15.10 13.47
CA ALA A 73 26.25 -15.23 12.17
C ALA A 73 27.68 -14.67 12.25
N THR A 74 28.59 -15.18 11.43
CA THR A 74 29.91 -14.56 11.24
C THR A 74 29.83 -13.59 10.07
N GLU A 75 30.01 -12.29 10.33
CA GLU A 75 29.87 -11.22 9.35
C GLU A 75 31.15 -10.38 9.28
N THR A 76 31.38 -9.71 8.14
CA THR A 76 32.49 -8.75 8.02
C THR A 76 32.07 -7.42 8.59
N VAL A 77 32.76 -6.98 9.64
CA VAL A 77 32.51 -5.73 10.35
C VAL A 77 33.59 -4.72 9.99
N VAL A 78 33.19 -3.50 9.63
CA VAL A 78 34.08 -2.37 9.34
C VAL A 78 34.18 -1.51 10.59
N TYR A 79 35.39 -1.41 11.14
CA TYR A 79 35.71 -0.52 12.25
C TYR A 79 36.18 0.82 11.73
N ILE A 80 35.46 1.91 12.03
CA ILE A 80 35.83 3.26 11.58
C ILE A 80 36.30 4.09 12.79
N PRO A 81 37.48 4.75 12.71
CA PRO A 81 37.92 5.70 13.74
C PRO A 81 36.93 6.86 13.87
N LYS A 82 36.65 7.30 15.10
CA LYS A 82 35.84 8.50 15.31
C LYS A 82 36.62 9.73 14.81
N GLU A 83 36.06 10.46 13.84
CA GLU A 83 36.67 11.72 13.38
C GLU A 83 36.97 12.64 14.57
N THR A 84 38.24 13.00 14.73
CA THR A 84 38.66 13.99 15.72
C THR A 84 38.44 15.37 15.10
N PRO A 85 37.64 16.26 15.71
CA PRO A 85 37.49 17.61 15.18
C PRO A 85 38.85 18.33 15.21
N SER A 86 39.24 18.89 14.07
CA SER A 86 40.38 19.80 13.92
C SER A 86 40.19 21.03 14.81
N PRO A 87 41.21 21.51 15.55
CA PRO A 87 41.03 22.64 16.46
C PRO A 87 41.06 23.96 15.68
N GLU A 88 39.90 24.56 15.43
CA GLU A 88 39.83 25.97 15.03
C GLU A 88 40.01 26.89 16.24
N ALA A 89 40.98 27.79 16.09
CA ALA A 89 41.39 28.77 17.07
C ALA A 89 40.28 29.80 17.34
N SER A 90 39.84 29.90 18.60
CA SER A 90 38.98 31.00 19.05
C SER A 90 39.80 32.05 19.77
N THR A 91 40.02 33.19 19.11
CA THR A 91 40.54 34.42 19.70
C THR A 91 39.46 35.15 20.50
N SER A 92 39.84 35.56 21.70
CA SER A 92 39.11 36.36 22.71
C SER A 92 38.69 37.77 22.26
N ALA A 93 37.59 38.31 22.83
CA ALA A 93 37.51 39.54 23.67
C ALA A 93 36.03 39.89 24.04
N PRO A 94 35.68 40.90 24.89
CA PRO A 94 35.00 40.75 26.19
C PRO A 94 33.62 41.48 26.32
N PRO A 95 32.89 41.39 27.46
CA PRO A 95 31.52 41.91 27.68
C PRO A 95 31.52 43.36 28.23
N PRO A 96 30.41 44.16 28.23
CA PRO A 96 29.36 44.18 29.29
C PRO A 96 27.98 44.83 28.85
N PRO A 97 27.06 45.34 29.72
CA PRO A 97 26.26 44.75 30.81
C PRO A 97 24.72 45.15 30.73
N PRO A 98 23.89 45.27 31.82
CA PRO A 98 22.73 44.38 32.04
C PRO A 98 21.36 45.11 32.25
N ASP A 99 20.38 44.35 32.79
CA ASP A 99 19.05 44.72 33.34
C ASP A 99 17.88 44.52 32.35
N SER A 100 16.76 43.88 32.68
CA SER A 100 16.03 43.89 33.95
C SER A 100 15.26 42.60 34.25
N VAL A 101 15.09 42.40 35.54
CA VAL A 101 14.43 41.31 36.27
C VAL A 101 12.91 41.42 36.20
N SER A 102 12.20 40.28 36.22
CA SER A 102 10.90 40.22 36.91
C SER A 102 10.51 38.79 37.30
N SER A 103 9.83 38.71 38.44
CA SER A 103 9.80 37.59 39.39
C SER A 103 8.52 36.74 39.37
N VAL A 104 8.72 35.44 39.62
CA VAL A 104 7.94 34.45 40.42
C VAL A 104 6.59 34.88 41.01
N ALA A 105 5.53 34.06 40.81
CA ALA A 105 4.74 33.41 41.87
C ALA A 105 3.67 32.43 41.35
N THR A 106 3.65 31.22 41.91
CA THR A 106 2.60 30.20 41.92
C THR A 106 1.41 30.63 42.80
N PRO A 107 0.17 30.10 42.64
CA PRO A 107 -0.20 28.84 43.30
C PRO A 107 -1.25 27.94 42.57
N THR A 108 -1.30 26.66 42.97
CA THR A 108 -2.36 25.65 42.74
C THR A 108 -3.43 25.68 43.87
N PRO A 109 -4.47 24.80 43.91
CA PRO A 109 -5.68 24.77 43.07
C PRO A 109 -6.98 24.77 43.93
N VAL A 110 -8.14 25.12 43.35
CA VAL A 110 -9.47 24.80 43.93
C VAL A 110 -10.43 24.32 42.83
N ALA A 111 -11.12 23.23 43.15
CA ALA A 111 -12.06 22.48 42.33
C ALA A 111 -13.35 23.24 41.98
N SER A 112 -13.91 22.93 40.81
CA SER A 112 -15.37 22.79 40.62
C SER A 112 -15.70 22.06 39.32
N LEU A 113 -16.62 21.10 39.44
CA LEU A 113 -17.12 20.19 38.41
C LEU A 113 -18.06 20.88 37.41
N PRO A 114 -18.11 20.46 36.13
CA PRO A 114 -19.17 20.84 35.20
C PRO A 114 -20.41 19.89 35.28
N PRO A 115 -21.62 20.38 34.95
CA PRO A 115 -22.90 19.65 35.07
C PRO A 115 -23.20 18.65 33.91
N PRO A 116 -24.16 17.72 34.10
CA PRO A 116 -24.42 16.57 33.23
C PRO A 116 -25.31 16.85 31.98
N PRO A 117 -25.33 15.92 31.00
CA PRO A 117 -26.00 16.07 29.69
C PRO A 117 -27.51 15.79 29.72
N PRO A 118 -28.27 16.18 28.68
CA PRO A 118 -29.73 16.05 28.65
C PRO A 118 -30.22 14.65 28.26
N THR A 119 -31.45 14.40 28.71
CA THR A 119 -32.22 13.16 28.81
C THR A 119 -32.69 12.59 27.47
N ALA A 120 -32.73 11.25 27.41
CA ALA A 120 -33.37 10.45 26.37
C ALA A 120 -34.90 10.55 26.41
N GLU A 121 -35.53 10.59 25.24
CA GLU A 121 -36.97 10.41 25.06
C GLU A 121 -37.22 9.18 24.18
N SER A 122 -38.03 8.28 24.71
CA SER A 122 -38.36 6.97 24.16
C SER A 122 -39.70 6.99 23.41
N ALA A 123 -39.73 6.23 22.32
CA ALA A 123 -40.83 5.67 21.51
C ALA A 123 -42.30 5.83 21.98
N PRO A 124 -43.24 5.73 21.02
CA PRO A 124 -43.97 4.46 20.94
C PRO A 124 -44.29 3.97 19.51
N GLU A 125 -44.33 2.65 19.38
CA GLU A 125 -45.21 1.88 18.48
C GLU A 125 -46.25 1.17 19.38
N PRO A 126 -47.46 0.73 18.94
CA PRO A 126 -47.56 -0.30 17.88
C PRO A 126 -48.85 -0.39 17.01
N SER A 127 -48.68 -1.03 15.85
CA SER A 127 -49.50 -2.10 15.22
C SER A 127 -50.88 -1.85 14.53
N SER A 128 -50.93 -2.45 13.32
CA SER A 128 -52.05 -3.16 12.65
C SER A 128 -53.14 -2.41 11.86
N LYS A 129 -53.15 -2.63 10.53
CA LYS A 129 -54.20 -3.41 9.83
C LYS A 129 -53.87 -3.72 8.36
N GLN A 130 -54.33 -4.91 7.95
CA GLN A 130 -54.15 -5.63 6.68
C GLN A 130 -54.94 -5.09 5.46
N LEU A 131 -54.31 -5.22 4.28
CA LEU A 131 -54.78 -5.78 2.99
C LEU A 131 -56.28 -5.77 2.61
N LEU A 132 -56.61 -5.23 1.41
CA LEU A 132 -57.04 -6.00 0.22
C LEU A 132 -57.52 -5.12 -0.97
N SER A 133 -56.92 -5.40 -2.15
CA SER A 133 -57.49 -5.53 -3.50
C SER A 133 -58.35 -4.43 -4.17
N SER A 134 -57.87 -3.96 -5.34
CA SER A 134 -58.70 -3.78 -6.56
C SER A 134 -57.82 -3.76 -7.82
N VAL A 135 -58.39 -4.23 -8.93
CA VAL A 135 -57.74 -4.77 -10.13
C VAL A 135 -58.00 -3.87 -11.36
N ALA A 136 -56.94 -3.66 -12.18
CA ALA A 136 -56.90 -3.44 -13.65
C ALA A 136 -57.43 -2.12 -14.29
N PRO A 137 -57.13 -1.83 -15.59
CA PRO A 137 -55.84 -1.92 -16.30
C PRO A 137 -55.52 -0.70 -17.22
N ALA A 138 -54.30 -0.71 -17.76
CA ALA A 138 -53.84 -0.17 -19.05
C ALA A 138 -53.68 1.36 -19.25
N ALA A 139 -52.45 1.81 -19.53
CA ALA A 139 -52.06 2.34 -20.84
C ALA A 139 -50.55 2.67 -20.90
N THR A 140 -49.96 2.26 -22.01
CA THR A 140 -48.65 2.55 -22.59
C THR A 140 -48.21 4.02 -22.54
N SER A 141 -46.96 4.27 -22.16
CA SER A 141 -46.00 5.04 -23.00
C SER A 141 -44.59 4.90 -22.44
N ALA A 142 -43.73 4.30 -23.26
CA ALA A 142 -42.29 4.25 -23.07
C ALA A 142 -41.72 5.66 -23.28
N SER A 143 -40.91 6.14 -22.34
CA SER A 143 -39.99 7.24 -22.57
C SER A 143 -38.60 6.73 -22.24
N ALA A 144 -37.89 6.32 -23.29
CA ALA A 144 -36.49 5.93 -23.22
C ALA A 144 -35.65 7.19 -22.96
N LEU A 145 -34.87 7.17 -21.88
CA LEU A 145 -33.83 8.16 -21.62
C LEU A 145 -32.64 7.85 -22.56
N PRO A 146 -32.06 8.84 -23.26
CA PRO A 146 -30.90 8.61 -24.10
C PRO A 146 -29.68 8.33 -23.21
N SER A 147 -29.17 7.11 -23.32
CA SER A 147 -27.90 6.67 -22.74
C SER A 147 -26.79 6.96 -23.75
N ASP A 148 -26.26 8.18 -23.74
CA ASP A 148 -24.96 8.51 -24.32
C ASP A 148 -23.95 8.58 -23.17
N SER A 149 -23.46 7.42 -22.75
CA SER A 149 -22.17 7.35 -22.06
C SER A 149 -21.12 7.18 -23.15
N PRO A 150 -20.15 8.09 -23.28
CA PRO A 150 -19.09 7.92 -24.27
C PRO A 150 -18.27 6.67 -23.92
N GLU A 151 -18.15 5.75 -24.87
CA GLU A 151 -17.15 4.70 -24.80
C GLU A 151 -15.76 5.35 -24.69
N PRO A 152 -14.87 4.87 -23.81
CA PRO A 152 -13.53 5.41 -23.73
C PRO A 152 -12.81 5.16 -25.06
N ASP A 153 -12.37 6.25 -25.70
CA ASP A 153 -11.47 6.23 -26.84
C ASP A 153 -10.24 5.38 -26.51
N THR A 154 -10.18 4.18 -27.09
CA THR A 154 -9.03 3.26 -27.01
C THR A 154 -7.85 3.72 -27.86
N SER A 155 -7.79 4.98 -28.28
CA SER A 155 -6.72 5.51 -29.11
C SER A 155 -6.04 6.73 -28.49
N SER A 156 -4.96 6.49 -27.74
CA SER A 156 -3.82 7.41 -27.61
C SER A 156 -2.68 6.73 -26.84
N SER A 157 -1.91 5.89 -27.53
CA SER A 157 -0.46 5.63 -27.37
C SER A 157 0.20 5.51 -25.98
N ALA A 158 -0.55 5.29 -24.90
CA ALA A 158 -0.07 4.97 -23.55
C ALA A 158 -0.49 3.53 -23.12
N SER A 159 -1.03 2.74 -24.05
CA SER A 159 -1.86 1.55 -23.77
C SER A 159 -1.12 0.22 -23.54
N ASP A 160 0.20 0.17 -23.70
CA ASP A 160 0.93 -1.11 -23.71
C ASP A 160 1.73 -1.35 -22.42
N LEU A 161 1.68 -0.41 -21.48
CA LEU A 161 2.41 -0.49 -20.21
C LEU A 161 1.46 -0.65 -19.03
N HIS A 162 1.95 -1.33 -17.99
CA HIS A 162 1.25 -1.44 -16.72
C HIS A 162 1.07 -0.07 -16.05
N GLY A 163 0.08 0.02 -15.17
CA GLY A 163 -0.02 1.11 -14.21
C GLY A 163 0.86 0.87 -12.99
N VAL A 164 1.08 1.91 -12.20
CA VAL A 164 1.75 1.82 -10.89
C VAL A 164 1.16 2.82 -9.92
N THR A 165 1.10 2.46 -8.64
CA THR A 165 0.69 3.40 -7.59
C THR A 165 1.89 4.19 -7.06
N TYR A 166 1.65 5.42 -6.63
CA TYR A 166 2.68 6.28 -6.07
C TYR A 166 2.07 7.20 -4.99
N SER A 167 2.75 7.27 -3.84
CA SER A 167 2.37 8.14 -2.73
C SER A 167 3.48 9.20 -2.53
N PRO A 168 3.21 10.50 -2.71
CA PRO A 168 4.22 11.55 -2.55
C PRO A 168 4.42 11.99 -1.09
N TYR A 169 4.50 11.01 -0.18
CA TYR A 169 4.86 11.23 1.22
C TYR A 169 6.28 10.73 1.47
N LYS A 170 7.02 11.48 2.27
CA LYS A 170 8.31 11.04 2.81
C LYS A 170 8.09 9.93 3.83
N GLY A 171 9.16 9.24 4.20
CA GLY A 171 9.09 8.16 5.20
C GLY A 171 8.61 8.60 6.59
N ASP A 172 8.71 9.88 6.93
CA ASP A 172 8.17 10.46 8.17
C ASP A 172 6.69 10.92 8.04
N GLY A 173 6.09 10.77 6.85
CA GLY A 173 4.73 11.18 6.53
C GLY A 173 4.60 12.63 6.05
N ASN A 174 5.67 13.42 6.02
CA ASN A 174 5.62 14.78 5.49
C ASN A 174 5.45 14.78 3.97
N CYS A 175 4.85 15.85 3.44
CA CYS A 175 4.67 16.04 2.01
C CYS A 175 6.02 16.14 1.27
N LYS A 176 6.13 15.49 0.10
CA LYS A 176 7.24 15.72 -0.82
C LYS A 176 7.08 17.05 -1.57
N THR A 177 8.20 17.70 -1.83
CA THR A 177 8.31 18.87 -2.71
C THR A 177 8.24 18.46 -4.19
N ALA A 178 8.00 19.41 -5.08
CA ALA A 178 8.01 19.17 -6.53
C ALA A 178 9.33 18.53 -7.04
N ASP A 179 10.48 18.98 -6.52
CA ASP A 179 11.79 18.46 -6.89
C ASP A 179 12.03 17.03 -6.37
N GLU A 180 11.46 16.68 -5.22
CA GLU A 180 11.46 15.30 -4.71
C GLU A 180 10.59 14.40 -5.57
N VAL A 181 9.38 14.84 -5.92
CA VAL A 181 8.50 14.10 -6.84
C VAL A 181 9.15 13.91 -8.22
N ASP A 182 9.80 14.93 -8.78
CA ASP A 182 10.49 14.82 -10.07
C ASP A 182 11.67 13.82 -10.03
N ARG A 183 12.44 13.84 -8.93
CA ARG A 183 13.53 12.88 -8.69
C ARG A 183 12.99 11.46 -8.60
N ASP A 184 11.89 11.24 -7.90
CA ASP A 184 11.25 9.93 -7.80
C ASP A 184 10.79 9.44 -9.16
N PHE A 185 10.07 10.27 -9.91
CA PHE A 185 9.60 9.94 -11.24
C PHE A 185 10.74 9.51 -12.16
N SER A 186 11.91 10.16 -12.08
CA SER A 186 13.09 9.79 -12.89
C SER A 186 13.52 8.32 -12.75
N LEU A 187 13.18 7.66 -11.63
CA LEU A 187 13.59 6.30 -11.29
C LEU A 187 12.61 5.22 -11.74
N PHE A 188 11.34 5.54 -11.97
CA PHE A 188 10.33 4.51 -12.25
C PHE A 188 9.42 4.82 -13.44
N SER A 189 9.14 6.09 -13.72
CA SER A 189 8.01 6.51 -14.56
C SER A 189 8.06 5.97 -15.99
N LYS A 190 9.26 5.81 -16.57
CA LYS A 190 9.46 5.33 -17.94
C LYS A 190 8.93 3.92 -18.21
N ASN A 191 8.69 3.13 -17.17
CA ASN A 191 8.23 1.74 -17.29
C ASN A 191 6.71 1.59 -17.13
N PHE A 192 5.97 2.69 -16.96
CA PHE A 192 4.54 2.67 -16.65
C PHE A 192 3.75 3.67 -17.49
N GLY A 193 2.56 3.28 -17.91
CA GLY A 193 1.69 4.15 -18.71
C GLY A 193 0.91 5.16 -17.86
N VAL A 194 0.43 4.69 -16.70
CA VAL A 194 -0.46 5.45 -15.82
C VAL A 194 0.06 5.41 -14.38
N ILE A 195 0.11 6.57 -13.74
CA ILE A 195 0.47 6.69 -12.32
C ILE A 195 -0.79 6.95 -11.50
N ARG A 196 -1.07 6.09 -10.51
CA ARG A 196 -2.22 6.23 -9.62
C ARG A 196 -1.85 6.96 -8.32
N LEU A 197 -2.65 7.98 -8.01
CA LEU A 197 -2.62 8.74 -6.76
C LEU A 197 -3.90 8.49 -5.96
N TYR A 198 -3.84 8.76 -4.65
CA TYR A 198 -4.94 8.45 -3.73
C TYR A 198 -5.77 9.66 -3.31
N GLY A 199 -5.16 10.84 -3.28
CA GLY A 199 -5.77 12.05 -2.75
C GLY A 199 -5.36 13.31 -3.49
N VAL A 200 -5.72 14.44 -2.89
CA VAL A 200 -5.40 15.80 -3.37
C VAL A 200 -4.58 16.62 -2.37
N ASP A 201 -4.28 16.04 -1.21
CA ASP A 201 -3.44 16.66 -0.18
C ASP A 201 -1.98 16.76 -0.63
N CYS A 202 -1.17 17.48 0.13
CA CYS A 202 0.27 17.66 -0.13
C CYS A 202 0.61 18.25 -1.52
N ASP A 203 -0.28 19.06 -2.09
CA ASP A 203 -0.17 19.60 -3.46
C ASP A 203 0.16 18.49 -4.49
N GLN A 204 -0.28 17.26 -4.21
CA GLN A 204 0.17 16.10 -4.98
C GLN A 204 -0.33 16.15 -6.41
N VAL A 205 -1.52 16.70 -6.67
CA VAL A 205 -2.06 16.83 -8.03
C VAL A 205 -1.19 17.82 -8.83
N SER A 206 -0.86 18.98 -8.27
CA SER A 206 0.03 19.96 -8.93
C SER A 206 1.43 19.41 -9.19
N THR A 207 2.06 18.81 -8.18
CA THR A 207 3.47 18.36 -8.28
C THR A 207 3.61 17.14 -9.19
N VAL A 208 2.71 16.16 -9.05
CA VAL A 208 2.73 14.94 -9.85
C VAL A 208 2.28 15.20 -11.28
N SER A 209 1.31 16.09 -11.54
CA SER A 209 0.90 16.40 -12.92
C SER A 209 2.03 16.99 -13.76
N LYS A 210 2.83 17.89 -13.18
CA LYS A 210 4.04 18.43 -13.82
C LYS A 210 5.06 17.35 -14.13
N ALA A 211 5.31 16.44 -13.18
CA ALA A 211 6.24 15.32 -13.39
C ALA A 211 5.71 14.35 -14.45
N ALA A 212 4.45 13.91 -14.36
CA ALA A 212 3.84 13.00 -15.32
C ALA A 212 3.85 13.57 -16.75
N LYS A 213 3.57 14.87 -16.91
CA LYS A 213 3.68 15.55 -18.21
C LYS A 213 5.11 15.51 -18.77
N LYS A 214 6.12 15.72 -17.92
CA LYS A 214 7.54 15.65 -18.31
C LYS A 214 7.97 14.24 -18.74
N TYR A 215 7.46 13.20 -18.08
CA TYR A 215 7.84 11.81 -18.35
C TYR A 215 6.89 11.06 -19.29
N GLY A 216 5.80 11.69 -19.72
CA GLY A 216 4.86 11.14 -20.69
C GLY A 216 3.86 10.13 -20.11
N ASN A 217 3.52 10.25 -18.82
CA ASN A 217 2.55 9.39 -18.15
C ASN A 217 1.16 10.03 -18.11
N LYS A 218 0.11 9.20 -18.13
CA LYS A 218 -1.23 9.62 -17.70
C LYS A 218 -1.39 9.46 -16.18
N LEU A 219 -2.43 10.08 -15.62
CA LEU A 219 -2.74 9.98 -14.20
C LEU A 219 -4.09 9.33 -13.92
N PHE A 220 -4.10 8.48 -12.89
CA PHE A 220 -5.30 8.01 -12.24
C PHE A 220 -5.40 8.74 -10.88
N LEU A 221 -6.24 9.76 -10.81
CA LEU A 221 -6.38 10.61 -9.61
C LEU A 221 -7.38 10.01 -8.61
N GLY A 222 -7.15 10.23 -7.32
CA GLY A 222 -8.02 9.74 -6.26
C GLY A 222 -8.67 10.86 -5.46
N ILE A 223 -9.96 10.71 -5.15
CA ILE A 223 -10.68 11.45 -4.12
C ILE A 223 -10.76 10.51 -2.91
N TYR A 224 -9.82 10.63 -1.97
CA TYR A 224 -9.73 9.72 -0.82
C TYR A 224 -10.95 9.82 0.11
N ASP A 225 -11.34 11.06 0.43
CA ASP A 225 -12.42 11.37 1.37
C ASP A 225 -13.73 11.63 0.61
N ILE A 226 -14.67 10.70 0.75
CA ILE A 226 -15.97 10.74 0.07
C ILE A 226 -16.92 11.81 0.62
N ASP A 227 -16.65 12.34 1.82
CA ASP A 227 -17.42 13.44 2.38
C ASP A 227 -16.96 14.80 1.82
N ASN A 228 -15.77 14.85 1.20
CA ASN A 228 -15.13 16.06 0.69
C ASN A 228 -14.90 16.03 -0.84
N VAL A 229 -15.86 15.47 -1.59
CA VAL A 229 -15.80 15.36 -3.06
C VAL A 229 -15.65 16.72 -3.76
N SER A 230 -16.53 17.69 -3.49
CA SER A 230 -16.52 18.96 -4.21
C SER A 230 -15.23 19.77 -3.99
N PRO A 231 -14.71 19.91 -2.76
CA PRO A 231 -13.38 20.49 -2.52
C PRO A 231 -12.25 19.77 -3.27
N ALA A 232 -12.27 18.44 -3.31
CA ALA A 232 -11.25 17.66 -4.01
C ALA A 232 -11.29 17.91 -5.53
N VAL A 233 -12.47 17.93 -6.14
CA VAL A 233 -12.63 18.25 -7.58
C VAL A 233 -12.18 19.67 -7.88
N ALA A 234 -12.50 20.65 -7.02
CA ALA A 234 -12.04 22.03 -7.20
C ALA A 234 -10.51 22.14 -7.12
N THR A 235 -9.88 21.40 -6.19
CA THR A 235 -8.42 21.33 -6.07
C THR A 235 -7.80 20.73 -7.32
N MET A 236 -8.34 19.61 -7.82
CA MET A 236 -7.86 18.99 -9.07
C MET A 236 -7.99 19.94 -10.26
N ALA A 237 -9.14 20.61 -10.43
CA ALA A 237 -9.38 21.54 -11.52
C ALA A 237 -8.40 22.73 -11.49
N ALA A 238 -8.12 23.26 -10.29
CA ALA A 238 -7.16 24.35 -10.10
C ALA A 238 -5.72 23.89 -10.42
N ASP A 239 -5.30 22.75 -9.87
CA ASP A 239 -3.95 22.21 -10.02
C ASP A 239 -3.63 21.77 -11.45
N LEU A 240 -4.65 21.35 -12.20
CA LEU A 240 -4.55 20.99 -13.62
C LEU A 240 -4.81 22.17 -14.56
N GLU A 241 -5.11 23.36 -14.04
CA GLU A 241 -5.50 24.52 -14.85
C GLU A 241 -6.69 24.22 -15.81
N ASN A 242 -7.58 23.32 -15.39
CA ASN A 242 -8.67 22.71 -16.19
C ASN A 242 -8.21 21.94 -17.44
N ASP A 243 -6.93 21.61 -17.59
CA ASP A 243 -6.42 20.70 -18.62
C ASP A 243 -6.48 19.25 -18.11
N TRP A 244 -7.54 18.56 -18.50
CA TRP A 244 -7.77 17.17 -18.11
C TRP A 244 -7.19 16.14 -19.09
N SER A 245 -6.48 16.56 -20.13
CA SER A 245 -6.06 15.69 -21.25
C SER A 245 -5.15 14.53 -20.85
N MET A 246 -4.42 14.68 -19.74
CA MET A 246 -3.53 13.66 -19.19
C MET A 246 -4.19 12.78 -18.11
N ILE A 247 -5.44 13.03 -17.75
CA ILE A 247 -6.15 12.26 -16.73
C ILE A 247 -6.82 11.06 -17.40
N ASP A 248 -6.39 9.86 -17.00
CA ASP A 248 -6.95 8.59 -17.46
C ASP A 248 -8.24 8.25 -16.73
N THR A 249 -8.23 8.34 -15.39
CA THR A 249 -9.36 7.97 -14.53
C THR A 249 -9.39 8.82 -13.26
N VAL A 250 -10.57 9.04 -12.68
CA VAL A 250 -10.73 9.53 -11.30
C VAL A 250 -11.44 8.50 -10.43
N SER A 251 -10.85 8.11 -9.29
CA SER A 251 -11.49 7.22 -8.30
C SER A 251 -12.10 8.01 -7.14
N VAL A 252 -13.17 7.46 -6.58
CA VAL A 252 -13.88 8.00 -5.42
C VAL A 252 -13.84 6.97 -4.29
N GLY A 253 -13.15 7.32 -3.20
CA GLY A 253 -12.85 6.41 -2.10
C GLY A 253 -11.75 5.38 -2.43
N ASN A 254 -11.30 4.68 -1.40
CA ASN A 254 -10.43 3.52 -1.50
C ASN A 254 -10.74 2.55 -0.36
N GLU A 255 -11.31 1.38 -0.71
CA GLU A 255 -11.60 0.27 0.20
C GLU A 255 -12.56 0.57 1.36
N LEU A 256 -13.43 1.57 1.20
CA LEU A 256 -14.30 2.06 2.27
C LEU A 256 -15.39 1.07 2.69
N VAL A 257 -15.83 0.20 1.79
CA VAL A 257 -16.83 -0.83 2.11
C VAL A 257 -16.15 -2.00 2.83
N ASN A 258 -15.02 -2.48 2.31
CA ASN A 258 -14.28 -3.58 2.95
C ASN A 258 -13.85 -3.27 4.40
N ASN A 259 -13.40 -2.05 4.66
CA ASN A 259 -12.99 -1.63 6.00
C ASN A 259 -14.16 -1.14 6.89
N GLY A 260 -15.40 -1.19 6.39
CA GLY A 260 -16.60 -0.78 7.13
C GLY A 260 -16.68 0.72 7.43
N ARG A 261 -15.90 1.58 6.74
CA ARG A 261 -15.95 3.04 6.90
C ARG A 261 -17.07 3.70 6.12
N ALA A 262 -17.58 3.05 5.08
CA ALA A 262 -18.75 3.51 4.34
C ALA A 262 -19.65 2.33 3.94
N THR A 263 -20.95 2.61 3.84
CA THR A 263 -21.88 1.70 3.18
C THR A 263 -21.73 1.78 1.65
N VAL A 264 -22.23 0.77 0.94
CA VAL A 264 -22.34 0.78 -0.52
C VAL A 264 -23.12 2.02 -0.99
N GLY A 265 -24.25 2.34 -0.34
CA GLY A 265 -25.07 3.50 -0.68
C GLY A 265 -24.32 4.83 -0.56
N GLN A 266 -23.52 5.02 0.50
CA GLN A 266 -22.67 6.20 0.66
C GLN A 266 -21.61 6.29 -0.45
N SER A 267 -20.95 5.18 -0.77
CA SER A 267 -19.92 5.14 -1.81
C SER A 267 -20.49 5.47 -3.20
N LEU A 268 -21.67 4.93 -3.52
CA LEU A 268 -22.35 5.20 -4.81
C LEU A 268 -22.93 6.63 -4.88
N ALA A 269 -23.40 7.19 -3.77
CA ALA A 269 -23.82 8.58 -3.72
C ALA A 269 -22.64 9.55 -3.95
N ALA A 270 -21.48 9.26 -3.34
CA ALA A 270 -20.26 9.99 -3.56
C ALA A 270 -19.77 9.87 -5.01
N LEU A 271 -19.84 8.67 -5.60
CA LEU A 271 -19.54 8.45 -7.02
C LEU A 271 -20.38 9.35 -7.94
N ASN A 272 -21.69 9.41 -7.73
CA ASN A 272 -22.59 10.23 -8.54
C ASN A 272 -22.32 11.74 -8.37
N THR A 273 -22.01 12.16 -7.14
CA THR A 273 -21.62 13.54 -6.83
C THR A 273 -20.32 13.90 -7.55
N ALA A 274 -19.30 13.04 -7.45
CA ALA A 274 -18.01 13.25 -8.09
C ALA A 274 -18.14 13.31 -9.60
N ARG A 275 -18.89 12.37 -10.20
CA ARG A 275 -19.15 12.36 -11.65
C ARG A 275 -19.77 13.68 -12.10
N SER A 276 -20.79 14.17 -11.40
CA SER A 276 -21.45 15.43 -11.75
C SER A 276 -20.51 16.64 -11.62
N SER A 277 -19.77 16.73 -10.52
CA SER A 277 -18.80 17.81 -10.27
C SER A 277 -17.65 17.81 -11.28
N LEU A 278 -17.12 16.64 -11.62
CA LEU A 278 -16.04 16.49 -12.59
C LEU A 278 -16.47 16.89 -14.00
N ARG A 279 -17.68 16.49 -14.43
CA ARG A 279 -18.24 16.90 -15.73
C ARG A 279 -18.45 18.41 -15.79
N ALA A 280 -18.92 19.02 -14.71
CA ALA A 280 -19.03 20.48 -14.60
C ALA A 280 -17.67 21.19 -14.66
N ALA A 281 -16.60 20.55 -14.19
CA ALA A 281 -15.21 21.04 -14.28
C ALA A 281 -14.54 20.72 -15.63
N GLY A 282 -15.22 20.06 -16.56
CA GLY A 282 -14.71 19.74 -17.91
C GLY A 282 -14.03 18.39 -18.07
N TYR A 283 -13.96 17.56 -17.02
CA TYR A 283 -13.44 16.20 -17.14
C TYR A 283 -14.51 15.26 -17.70
N GLN A 284 -14.23 14.66 -18.86
CA GLN A 284 -15.14 13.74 -19.54
C GLN A 284 -14.77 12.25 -19.40
N GLY A 285 -13.65 11.94 -18.74
CA GLY A 285 -13.16 10.57 -18.61
C GLY A 285 -13.87 9.72 -17.53
N PRO A 286 -13.42 8.46 -17.37
CA PRO A 286 -13.96 7.51 -16.40
C PRO A 286 -13.93 7.99 -14.95
N VAL A 287 -14.99 7.68 -14.21
CA VAL A 287 -15.14 7.85 -12.77
C VAL A 287 -15.57 6.52 -12.14
N VAL A 288 -14.82 6.07 -11.14
CA VAL A 288 -14.98 4.73 -10.55
C VAL A 288 -14.92 4.76 -9.02
N VAL A 289 -15.55 3.79 -8.35
CA VAL A 289 -15.25 3.46 -6.96
C VAL A 289 -14.18 2.38 -6.94
N VAL A 290 -13.22 2.47 -6.02
CA VAL A 290 -12.21 1.42 -5.79
C VAL A 290 -12.43 0.77 -4.44
N ASP A 291 -12.57 -0.56 -4.45
CA ASP A 291 -12.61 -1.38 -3.24
C ASP A 291 -11.87 -2.70 -3.45
N THR A 292 -11.73 -3.50 -2.40
CA THR A 292 -11.12 -4.83 -2.48
C THR A 292 -12.01 -5.80 -3.24
N PHE A 293 -11.42 -6.86 -3.80
CA PHE A 293 -12.20 -7.93 -4.43
C PHE A 293 -13.21 -8.60 -3.49
N VAL A 294 -12.95 -8.62 -2.18
CA VAL A 294 -13.87 -9.20 -1.18
C VAL A 294 -15.16 -8.38 -1.12
N ALA A 295 -15.04 -7.05 -1.05
CA ALA A 295 -16.20 -6.17 -1.09
C ALA A 295 -16.91 -6.23 -2.44
N VAL A 296 -16.18 -6.18 -3.55
CA VAL A 296 -16.77 -6.21 -4.90
C VAL A 296 -17.51 -7.53 -5.18
N LEU A 297 -16.99 -8.68 -4.76
CA LEU A 297 -17.69 -9.97 -4.93
C LEU A 297 -18.97 -10.04 -4.09
N SER A 298 -19.02 -9.34 -2.96
CA SER A 298 -20.20 -9.25 -2.08
C SER A 298 -21.21 -8.19 -2.56
N HIS A 299 -20.70 -7.14 -3.21
CA HIS A 299 -21.42 -5.95 -3.66
C HIS A 299 -21.02 -5.56 -5.09
N PRO A 300 -21.37 -6.38 -6.11
CA PRO A 300 -21.00 -6.12 -7.50
C PRO A 300 -21.54 -4.79 -8.04
N GLU A 301 -22.56 -4.23 -7.39
CA GLU A 301 -23.11 -2.90 -7.70
C GLU A 301 -22.08 -1.77 -7.63
N LEU A 302 -21.01 -1.91 -6.84
CA LEU A 302 -19.88 -0.96 -6.82
C LEU A 302 -19.21 -0.86 -8.20
N CYS A 303 -19.09 -1.98 -8.90
CA CYS A 303 -18.56 -2.06 -10.25
C CYS A 303 -19.63 -1.79 -11.31
N ASP A 304 -20.87 -2.25 -11.12
CA ASP A 304 -21.95 -2.02 -12.09
C ASP A 304 -22.28 -0.52 -12.26
N GLN A 305 -22.15 0.28 -11.21
CA GLN A 305 -22.41 1.73 -11.25
C GLN A 305 -21.18 2.59 -11.59
N SER A 306 -19.99 1.99 -11.58
CA SER A 306 -18.75 2.63 -12.03
C SER A 306 -18.61 2.54 -13.55
N ASP A 307 -17.86 3.47 -14.16
CA ASP A 307 -17.69 3.52 -15.62
C ASP A 307 -16.92 2.28 -16.14
N TYR A 308 -16.03 1.73 -15.31
CA TYR A 308 -15.53 0.35 -15.41
C TYR A 308 -15.35 -0.23 -14.00
N CYS A 309 -15.15 -1.54 -13.87
CA CYS A 309 -14.93 -2.17 -12.58
C CYS A 309 -13.47 -1.99 -12.12
N ALA A 310 -13.25 -1.24 -11.04
CA ALA A 310 -11.94 -0.95 -10.48
C ALA A 310 -11.78 -1.66 -9.13
N VAL A 311 -10.75 -2.49 -8.98
CA VAL A 311 -10.65 -3.40 -7.82
C VAL A 311 -9.22 -3.62 -7.34
N ASN A 312 -9.02 -3.65 -6.02
CA ASN A 312 -7.74 -4.01 -5.40
C ASN A 312 -7.68 -5.53 -5.16
N VAL A 313 -6.60 -6.17 -5.63
CA VAL A 313 -6.41 -7.63 -5.60
C VAL A 313 -4.97 -7.98 -5.21
N HIS A 314 -4.73 -8.26 -3.93
CA HIS A 314 -3.40 -8.63 -3.43
C HIS A 314 -3.32 -10.13 -3.14
N PRO A 315 -2.61 -10.92 -3.97
CA PRO A 315 -2.45 -12.36 -3.74
C PRO A 315 -1.75 -12.69 -2.41
N PHE A 316 -0.92 -11.77 -1.88
CA PHE A 316 -0.24 -11.95 -0.60
C PHE A 316 -1.18 -12.17 0.60
N PHE A 317 -2.40 -11.62 0.54
CA PHE A 317 -3.38 -11.79 1.63
C PHE A 317 -4.14 -13.12 1.57
N ASP A 318 -3.98 -13.93 0.52
CA ASP A 318 -4.46 -15.30 0.51
C ASP A 318 -3.37 -16.27 1.04
N PRO A 319 -3.64 -17.00 2.14
CA PRO A 319 -2.64 -17.89 2.75
C PRO A 319 -2.28 -19.11 1.90
N ASN A 320 -2.99 -19.35 0.78
CA ASN A 320 -2.80 -20.52 -0.08
C ASN A 320 -2.09 -20.17 -1.38
N THR A 321 -1.84 -18.89 -1.66
CA THR A 321 -1.22 -18.43 -2.89
C THR A 321 0.26 -18.17 -2.69
N GLY A 322 1.11 -18.93 -3.37
CA GLY A 322 2.55 -18.68 -3.43
C GLY A 322 2.90 -17.63 -4.49
N ALA A 323 4.10 -17.05 -4.39
CA ALA A 323 4.56 -16.02 -5.33
C ALA A 323 4.47 -16.44 -6.82
N PRO A 324 4.82 -17.67 -7.25
CA PRO A 324 4.67 -18.09 -8.65
C PRO A 324 3.22 -18.04 -9.17
N ASP A 325 2.24 -18.22 -8.28
CA ASP A 325 0.82 -18.32 -8.62
C ASP A 325 0.08 -16.97 -8.51
N ALA A 326 0.79 -15.90 -8.16
CA ALA A 326 0.22 -14.57 -7.95
C ALA A 326 -0.59 -14.06 -9.15
N GLY A 327 -0.06 -14.18 -10.38
CA GLY A 327 -0.77 -13.77 -11.59
C GLY A 327 -2.03 -14.59 -11.85
N THR A 328 -1.95 -15.91 -11.71
CA THR A 328 -3.09 -16.83 -11.84
C THR A 328 -4.19 -16.52 -10.83
N PHE A 329 -3.82 -16.22 -9.57
CA PHE A 329 -4.78 -15.81 -8.56
C PHE A 329 -5.53 -14.54 -8.99
N VAL A 330 -4.80 -13.49 -9.39
CA VAL A 330 -5.40 -12.22 -9.82
C VAL A 330 -6.37 -12.42 -10.99
N ASP A 331 -5.99 -13.18 -12.02
CA ASP A 331 -6.87 -13.48 -13.16
C ASP A 331 -8.12 -14.27 -12.74
N SER A 332 -7.98 -15.26 -11.86
CA SER A 332 -9.12 -16.04 -11.35
C SER A 332 -10.14 -15.17 -10.61
N ILE A 333 -9.66 -14.19 -9.84
CA ILE A 333 -10.51 -13.23 -9.13
C ILE A 333 -11.23 -12.32 -10.14
N MET A 334 -10.54 -11.83 -11.17
CA MET A 334 -11.18 -11.03 -12.22
C MET A 334 -12.27 -11.80 -12.96
N GLN A 335 -12.04 -13.07 -13.29
CA GLN A 335 -13.06 -13.92 -13.92
C GLN A 335 -14.26 -14.12 -13.00
N ASN A 336 -14.04 -14.34 -11.70
CA ASN A 336 -15.10 -14.47 -10.71
C ASN A 336 -15.92 -13.17 -10.61
N ILE A 337 -15.25 -12.00 -10.54
CA ILE A 337 -15.92 -10.70 -10.54
C ILE A 337 -16.79 -10.54 -11.79
N ARG A 338 -16.25 -10.78 -13.00
CA ARG A 338 -17.04 -10.70 -14.25
C ARG A 338 -18.29 -11.58 -14.21
N SER A 339 -18.22 -12.76 -13.60
CA SER A 339 -19.38 -13.65 -13.46
C SER A 339 -20.48 -13.14 -12.53
N LYS A 340 -20.19 -12.13 -11.70
CA LYS A 340 -21.11 -11.50 -10.75
C LYS A 340 -21.66 -10.16 -11.24
N LEU A 341 -21.03 -9.53 -12.21
CA LEU A 341 -21.48 -8.25 -12.76
C LEU A 341 -22.79 -8.42 -13.55
N SER A 342 -23.60 -7.37 -13.55
CA SER A 342 -24.82 -7.32 -14.38
C SER A 342 -24.48 -7.34 -15.88
N ASP A 343 -23.34 -6.76 -16.25
CA ASP A 343 -22.72 -6.87 -17.58
C ASP A 343 -21.40 -7.63 -17.47
N PRO A 344 -21.32 -8.90 -17.91
CA PRO A 344 -20.11 -9.71 -17.83
C PRO A 344 -19.01 -9.23 -18.80
N THR A 345 -19.33 -8.35 -19.75
CA THR A 345 -18.37 -7.76 -20.69
C THR A 345 -17.73 -6.48 -20.18
N LYS A 346 -18.24 -5.92 -19.07
CA LYS A 346 -17.69 -4.71 -18.45
C LYS A 346 -16.20 -4.90 -18.16
N ARG A 347 -15.40 -3.91 -18.57
CA ARG A 347 -13.96 -3.88 -18.32
C ARG A 347 -13.69 -3.97 -16.81
N VAL A 348 -12.77 -4.84 -16.42
CA VAL A 348 -12.29 -4.98 -15.04
C VAL A 348 -10.81 -4.61 -15.03
N VAL A 349 -10.44 -3.71 -14.14
CA VAL A 349 -9.07 -3.21 -13.96
C VAL A 349 -8.66 -3.44 -12.52
N VAL A 350 -7.51 -4.09 -12.34
CA VAL A 350 -6.90 -4.31 -11.03
C VAL A 350 -6.10 -3.06 -10.68
N THR A 351 -6.57 -2.29 -9.71
CA THR A 351 -6.04 -0.97 -9.39
C THR A 351 -4.94 -0.98 -8.35
N GLU A 352 -4.78 -2.10 -7.65
CA GLU A 352 -3.62 -2.44 -6.82
C GLU A 352 -3.41 -3.95 -6.84
N THR A 353 -2.17 -4.36 -7.08
CA THR A 353 -1.71 -5.71 -6.80
C THR A 353 -0.20 -5.70 -6.61
N GLY A 354 0.32 -6.59 -5.77
CA GLY A 354 1.75 -6.60 -5.48
C GLY A 354 2.14 -7.70 -4.52
N TRP A 355 3.36 -7.60 -4.03
CA TRP A 355 3.92 -8.53 -3.06
C TRP A 355 4.95 -7.81 -2.19
N PRO A 356 4.91 -7.92 -0.86
CA PRO A 356 5.88 -7.25 -0.01
C PRO A 356 7.22 -8.01 0.00
N TRP A 357 8.33 -7.29 0.05
CA TRP A 357 9.66 -7.90 0.15
C TRP A 357 10.12 -8.15 1.60
N GLN A 358 9.43 -7.56 2.58
CA GLN A 358 9.67 -7.75 4.01
C GLN A 358 8.35 -7.75 4.79
N GLY A 359 8.33 -8.42 5.94
CA GLY A 359 7.14 -8.65 6.77
C GLY A 359 7.14 -10.06 7.34
N GLN A 360 5.98 -10.54 7.76
CA GLN A 360 5.74 -11.90 8.20
C GLN A 360 5.06 -12.72 7.10
N PRO A 361 5.33 -14.04 7.00
CA PRO A 361 4.60 -14.91 6.08
C PRO A 361 3.11 -15.02 6.42
N ASN A 362 2.28 -15.09 5.38
CA ASN A 362 0.87 -15.49 5.46
C ASN A 362 0.71 -16.85 4.77
N GLY A 363 0.85 -17.94 5.52
CA GLY A 363 0.79 -19.29 4.94
C GLY A 363 1.85 -19.50 3.84
N ALA A 364 1.40 -19.78 2.62
CA ALA A 364 2.24 -19.92 1.42
C ALA A 364 2.74 -18.58 0.85
N ALA A 365 2.13 -17.46 1.23
CA ALA A 365 2.54 -16.13 0.81
C ALA A 365 3.71 -15.63 1.69
N ILE A 366 4.93 -15.89 1.23
CA ILE A 366 6.17 -15.56 1.94
C ILE A 366 6.74 -14.24 1.38
N PRO A 367 6.97 -13.21 2.20
CA PRO A 367 7.65 -11.99 1.76
C PRO A 367 9.13 -12.28 1.45
N GLY A 368 9.71 -11.48 0.56
CA GLY A 368 11.13 -11.58 0.19
C GLY A 368 11.39 -10.93 -1.16
N LEU A 369 12.61 -10.47 -1.43
CA LEU A 369 12.93 -9.85 -2.73
C LEU A 369 12.75 -10.84 -3.90
N ASP A 370 13.21 -12.08 -3.75
CA ASP A 370 13.04 -13.11 -4.78
C ASP A 370 11.56 -13.49 -4.98
N HIS A 371 10.80 -13.57 -3.89
CA HIS A 371 9.36 -13.82 -3.94
C HIS A 371 8.61 -12.64 -4.58
N GLN A 372 8.95 -11.40 -4.23
CA GLN A 372 8.37 -10.21 -4.84
C GLN A 372 8.65 -10.17 -6.34
N SER A 373 9.91 -10.40 -6.75
CA SER A 373 10.30 -10.46 -8.17
C SER A 373 9.52 -11.55 -8.93
N THR A 374 9.38 -12.73 -8.32
CA THR A 374 8.60 -13.85 -8.87
C THR A 374 7.12 -13.50 -9.01
N ALA A 375 6.51 -12.93 -7.98
CA ALA A 375 5.09 -12.55 -7.98
C ALA A 375 4.79 -11.44 -8.99
N ILE A 376 5.61 -10.38 -9.02
CA ILE A 376 5.46 -9.30 -10.01
C ILE A 376 5.63 -9.85 -11.43
N SER A 377 6.59 -10.75 -11.67
CA SER A 377 6.79 -11.35 -12.99
C SER A 377 5.60 -12.23 -13.39
N SER A 378 5.05 -13.00 -12.46
CA SER A 378 3.84 -13.81 -12.66
C SER A 378 2.65 -12.92 -13.04
N ILE A 379 2.40 -11.85 -12.27
CA ILE A 379 1.35 -10.86 -12.55
C ILE A 379 1.56 -10.24 -13.94
N LYS A 380 2.73 -9.64 -14.21
CA LYS A 380 3.00 -9.02 -15.53
C LYS A 380 2.83 -10.00 -16.69
N GLY A 381 3.25 -11.25 -16.51
CA GLY A 381 3.09 -12.31 -17.52
C GLY A 381 1.64 -12.59 -17.85
N THR A 382 0.78 -12.72 -16.82
CA THR A 382 -0.67 -12.89 -16.97
C THR A 382 -1.32 -11.74 -17.74
N PHE A 383 -0.86 -10.49 -17.51
CA PHE A 383 -1.40 -9.28 -18.14
C PHE A 383 -0.62 -8.81 -19.36
N SER A 384 0.21 -9.66 -19.96
CA SER A 384 1.07 -9.27 -21.10
C SER A 384 0.29 -8.82 -22.34
N SER A 385 -0.97 -9.26 -22.49
CA SER A 385 -1.85 -8.88 -23.61
C SER A 385 -2.75 -7.69 -23.31
N ASN A 386 -2.77 -7.22 -22.06
CA ASN A 386 -3.67 -6.18 -21.55
C ASN A 386 -3.02 -5.44 -20.37
N ALA A 387 -1.78 -4.98 -20.56
CA ALA A 387 -0.95 -4.44 -19.50
C ALA A 387 -1.62 -3.29 -18.73
N ALA A 388 -2.39 -2.44 -19.44
CA ALA A 388 -3.12 -1.32 -18.88
C ALA A 388 -4.27 -1.69 -17.92
N ASP A 389 -4.63 -2.97 -17.81
CA ASP A 389 -5.67 -3.45 -16.87
C ASP A 389 -5.11 -3.81 -15.48
N VAL A 390 -3.81 -3.60 -15.23
CA VAL A 390 -3.20 -3.88 -13.92
C VAL A 390 -2.27 -2.76 -13.46
N PHE A 391 -2.45 -2.36 -12.20
CA PHE A 391 -1.63 -1.38 -11.50
C PHE A 391 -0.81 -2.08 -10.42
N LEU A 392 0.52 -1.96 -10.52
CA LEU A 392 1.42 -2.54 -9.54
C LEU A 392 1.53 -1.63 -8.30
N PHE A 393 1.36 -2.25 -7.14
CA PHE A 393 1.52 -1.63 -5.84
C PHE A 393 2.88 -2.05 -5.26
N THR A 394 3.86 -1.15 -5.09
CA THR A 394 3.88 0.31 -5.37
C THR A 394 5.27 0.74 -5.86
N ALA A 395 5.44 1.97 -6.38
CA ALA A 395 6.71 2.45 -6.91
C ALA A 395 7.86 2.46 -5.89
N PHE A 396 7.58 2.76 -4.62
CA PHE A 396 8.54 2.88 -3.51
C PHE A 396 7.95 2.32 -2.22
N ASN A 397 8.82 1.96 -1.28
CA ASN A 397 8.43 1.62 0.08
C ASN A 397 7.75 2.82 0.76
N ASP A 398 6.55 2.61 1.30
CA ASP A 398 5.78 3.64 2.01
C ASP A 398 6.13 3.62 3.51
N LEU A 399 7.30 4.16 3.87
CA LEU A 399 7.81 4.08 5.25
C LEU A 399 6.94 4.82 6.30
N TRP A 400 6.12 5.77 5.85
CA TRP A 400 5.14 6.48 6.69
C TRP A 400 3.99 5.59 7.18
N LYS A 401 3.76 4.45 6.51
CA LYS A 401 2.76 3.48 6.96
C LYS A 401 3.22 2.77 8.22
N LYS A 402 2.25 2.27 9.00
CA LYS A 402 2.53 1.52 10.23
C LYS A 402 2.59 0.03 9.95
N ALA A 403 3.59 -0.64 10.50
CA ALA A 403 3.62 -2.10 10.55
C ALA A 403 2.55 -2.59 11.53
N GLU A 404 1.63 -3.42 11.04
CA GLU A 404 0.52 -3.94 11.84
C GLU A 404 0.40 -5.46 11.66
N ALA A 405 -0.05 -6.16 12.71
CA ALA A 405 -0.20 -7.61 12.65
C ALA A 405 -1.26 -8.04 11.63
N GLY A 406 -2.33 -7.26 11.45
CA GLY A 406 -3.39 -7.53 10.48
C GLY A 406 -2.93 -7.50 9.02
N THR A 407 -1.80 -6.85 8.76
CA THR A 407 -1.15 -6.75 7.44
C THR A 407 0.19 -7.46 7.43
N PHE A 408 0.40 -8.40 8.35
CA PHE A 408 1.61 -9.21 8.46
C PHE A 408 2.89 -8.36 8.57
N MET A 409 2.82 -7.19 9.21
CA MET A 409 3.94 -6.25 9.36
C MET A 409 4.55 -5.81 8.02
N ALA A 410 3.78 -5.86 6.94
CA ALA A 410 4.29 -5.73 5.57
C ALA A 410 4.06 -4.35 4.94
N GLU A 411 3.16 -3.52 5.49
CA GLU A 411 2.68 -2.26 4.87
C GLU A 411 3.77 -1.29 4.41
N GLN A 412 4.93 -1.29 5.07
CA GLN A 412 6.05 -0.40 4.72
C GLN A 412 6.90 -0.92 3.55
N PHE A 413 6.71 -2.16 3.11
CA PHE A 413 7.69 -2.91 2.32
C PHE A 413 7.15 -3.44 0.99
N TRP A 414 6.25 -2.70 0.34
CA TRP A 414 5.66 -3.06 -0.95
C TRP A 414 6.37 -2.45 -2.16
N GLY A 415 7.36 -1.59 -1.94
CA GLY A 415 8.12 -0.93 -3.02
C GLY A 415 8.75 -1.95 -3.95
N MET A 416 8.49 -1.82 -5.26
CA MET A 416 9.00 -2.75 -6.26
C MET A 416 10.53 -2.77 -6.27
N GLY A 417 11.10 -3.97 -6.19
CA GLY A 417 12.55 -4.16 -6.07
C GLY A 417 13.11 -3.74 -4.71
N GLY A 418 12.26 -3.63 -3.69
CA GLY A 418 12.62 -3.13 -2.36
C GLY A 418 13.08 -1.68 -2.34
N ARG A 419 12.63 -0.87 -3.31
CA ARG A 419 13.10 0.49 -3.53
C ARG A 419 12.61 1.45 -2.46
N TYR A 420 13.52 2.26 -1.91
CA TYR A 420 13.21 3.41 -1.07
C TYR A 420 13.21 4.70 -1.89
N SER A 421 12.38 5.68 -1.50
CA SER A 421 12.46 7.01 -2.11
C SER A 421 13.79 7.68 -1.73
N PRO A 422 14.47 8.38 -2.65
CA PRO A 422 15.58 9.27 -2.32
C PRO A 422 15.24 10.30 -1.22
N SER A 423 13.96 10.65 -1.04
CA SER A 423 13.49 11.57 -0.01
C SER A 423 13.33 10.95 1.38
N ASP A 424 13.53 9.64 1.52
CA ASP A 424 13.35 8.92 2.80
C ASP A 424 14.68 8.69 3.55
N GLN A 425 15.79 9.18 2.98
CA GLN A 425 17.14 9.07 3.55
C GLN A 425 17.47 10.19 4.52
#